data_AF-A0A1Z4IDF7-F1
#
_entry.id   AF-A0A1Z4IDF7-F1
#
_cell.length_a   1.000
_cell.length_b   1.000
_cell.length_c   1.000
_cell.angle_alpha   90.00
_cell.angle_beta   90.00
_cell.angle_gamma   90.00
#
_symmetry.space_group_name_H-M   'P 1'
#
loop_
_entity.id
_entity.type
_entity.pdbx_description
1 polymer ?
#
loop_
_entity_poly.entity_id
_entity_poly.type
_entity_poly.pdbx_seq_one_letter_code
_entity_poly.pdbx_strand_id
1 'polypeptide(L)'
;MQKLVAEKLSYIHQVKIVLITVLATLIPLSSVLIIVDSTTDLPLEDLTRDPSAIMEIPPYIGIFSNIGILFWCACTTICLFTCLLLKKANRFPEYTKFLFYSGLLTGLLLLDDFFLLHETVLPEYMFISERKVYAVYLMIGLTFLVKFRKILQKTEYVIFANAIIFFALSIISDTIWEEISNAVEDTFKLIGIVNWVTYFFRLSLLKMNSIFNVSSVKLEAALTTTDITLR
;
A
#
# COMPACT_ATOMS: atom_id res chain seq x y z
N MET A 1 13.18 -17.32 39.49
CA MET A 1 13.15 -15.84 39.62
C MET A 1 13.39 -15.13 38.28
N GLN A 2 14.46 -15.43 37.52
CA GLN A 2 14.76 -14.79 36.23
C GLN A 2 13.68 -14.98 35.13
N LYS A 3 13.07 -16.18 35.02
CA LYS A 3 11.99 -16.46 34.06
C LYS A 3 10.74 -15.60 34.31
N LEU A 4 10.34 -15.47 35.57
CA LEU A 4 9.23 -14.58 36.01
C LEU A 4 9.51 -13.10 35.73
N VAL A 5 10.76 -12.64 35.87
CA VAL A 5 11.14 -11.26 35.54
C VAL A 5 11.10 -11.02 34.03
N ALA A 6 11.59 -11.97 33.22
CA ALA A 6 11.54 -11.89 31.76
C ALA A 6 10.10 -11.92 31.22
N GLU A 7 9.23 -12.77 31.78
CA GLU A 7 7.80 -12.82 31.45
C GLU A 7 7.08 -11.51 31.82
N LYS A 8 7.38 -10.94 33.00
CA LYS A 8 6.83 -9.65 33.43
C LYS A 8 7.30 -8.48 32.54
N LEU A 9 8.56 -8.50 32.08
CA LEU A 9 9.10 -7.51 31.13
C LEU A 9 8.39 -7.60 29.77
N SER A 10 8.08 -8.82 29.31
CA SER A 10 7.33 -9.09 28.08
C SER A 10 5.89 -8.55 28.18
N TYR A 11 5.21 -8.78 29.29
CA TYR A 11 3.85 -8.27 29.52
C TYR A 11 3.79 -6.73 29.51
N ILE A 12 4.71 -6.07 30.22
CA ILE A 12 4.79 -4.60 30.23
C ILE A 12 5.01 -4.05 28.82
N HIS A 13 5.84 -4.72 28.01
CA HIS A 13 6.07 -4.31 26.62
C HIS A 13 4.80 -4.46 25.76
N GLN A 14 4.07 -5.57 25.90
CA GLN A 14 2.80 -5.78 25.19
C GLN A 14 1.76 -4.73 25.57
N VAL A 15 1.59 -4.44 26.87
CA VAL A 15 0.67 -3.40 27.35
C VAL A 15 1.04 -2.03 26.79
N LYS A 16 2.34 -1.69 26.70
CA LYS A 16 2.79 -0.45 26.07
C LYS A 16 2.42 -0.39 24.59
N ILE A 17 2.59 -1.49 23.85
CA ILE A 17 2.19 -1.56 22.43
C ILE A 17 0.67 -1.37 22.29
N VAL A 18 -0.12 -2.06 23.12
CA VAL A 18 -1.59 -1.92 23.12
C VAL A 18 -1.99 -0.46 23.41
N LEU A 19 -1.39 0.15 24.43
CA LEU A 19 -1.68 1.55 24.76
C LEU A 19 -1.32 2.50 23.61
N ILE A 20 -0.14 2.33 23.01
CA ILE A 20 0.30 3.15 21.88
C ILE A 20 -0.64 2.97 20.69
N THR A 21 -1.03 1.74 20.35
CA THR A 21 -1.91 1.47 19.21
C THR A 21 -3.31 2.03 19.44
N VAL A 22 -3.88 1.85 20.64
CA VAL A 22 -5.19 2.44 21.01
C VAL A 22 -5.14 3.96 20.94
N LEU A 23 -4.11 4.61 21.48
CA LEU A 23 -3.98 6.07 21.41
C LEU A 23 -3.76 6.54 19.97
N ALA A 24 -2.97 5.83 19.18
CA ALA A 24 -2.71 6.14 17.78
C ALA A 24 -3.95 5.99 16.88
N THR A 25 -4.95 5.20 17.28
CA THR A 25 -6.22 5.10 16.56
C THR A 25 -7.28 6.05 17.11
N LEU A 26 -7.40 6.14 18.44
CA LEU A 26 -8.44 6.93 19.11
C LEU A 26 -8.23 8.42 18.87
N ILE A 27 -7.00 8.91 19.03
CA ILE A 27 -6.72 10.36 18.92
C ILE A 27 -7.09 10.88 17.52
N PRO A 28 -6.62 10.29 16.40
CA PRO A 28 -7.00 10.78 15.08
C PRO A 28 -8.49 10.64 14.79
N LEU A 29 -9.10 9.51 15.14
CA LEU A 29 -10.53 9.27 14.88
C LEU A 29 -11.40 10.28 15.63
N SER A 30 -11.18 10.44 16.94
CA SER A 30 -11.92 11.44 17.73
C SER A 30 -11.65 12.87 17.27
N SER A 31 -10.42 13.18 16.82
CA SER A 31 -10.11 14.52 16.28
C SER A 31 -10.90 14.81 15.01
N VAL A 32 -11.00 13.85 14.08
CA VAL A 32 -11.79 14.01 12.86
C VAL A 32 -13.27 14.21 13.20
N LEU A 33 -13.83 13.40 14.10
CA LEU A 33 -15.22 13.51 14.51
C LEU A 33 -15.52 14.88 15.15
N ILE A 34 -14.67 15.35 16.06
CA ILE A 34 -14.84 16.67 16.71
C ILE A 34 -14.73 17.81 15.68
N ILE A 35 -13.78 17.72 14.75
CA ILE A 35 -13.63 18.74 13.70
C ILE A 35 -14.91 18.80 12.86
N VAL A 36 -15.39 17.66 12.36
CA VAL A 36 -16.57 17.63 11.50
C VAL A 36 -17.82 18.11 12.23
N ASP A 37 -18.06 17.67 13.46
CA ASP A 37 -19.18 18.12 14.31
C ASP A 37 -19.13 19.64 14.59
N SER A 38 -17.93 20.21 14.72
CA SER A 38 -17.77 21.64 15.02
C SER A 38 -17.74 22.55 13.79
N THR A 39 -17.47 22.01 12.60
CA THR A 39 -17.33 22.80 11.36
C THR A 39 -18.44 22.55 10.33
N THR A 40 -19.24 21.50 10.49
CA THR A 40 -20.26 21.11 9.53
C THR A 40 -21.56 20.72 10.24
N ASP A 41 -22.69 20.85 9.54
CA ASP A 41 -24.00 20.39 10.03
C ASP A 41 -24.25 18.89 9.71
N LEU A 42 -23.19 18.12 9.42
CA LEU A 42 -23.32 16.71 9.05
C LEU A 42 -23.60 15.83 10.28
N PRO A 43 -24.57 14.91 10.21
CA PRO A 43 -24.75 13.88 11.23
C PRO A 43 -23.46 13.06 11.42
N LEU A 44 -22.99 12.91 12.66
CA LEU A 44 -21.80 12.07 12.96
C LEU A 44 -21.98 10.60 12.54
N GLU A 45 -23.23 10.14 12.44
CA GLU A 45 -23.56 8.82 11.90
C GLU A 45 -23.08 8.64 10.46
N ASP A 46 -23.10 9.71 9.66
CA ASP A 46 -22.68 9.65 8.25
C ASP A 46 -21.17 9.41 8.09
N LEU A 47 -20.39 9.73 9.12
CA LEU A 47 -18.94 9.47 9.15
C LEU A 47 -18.57 8.07 9.66
N THR A 48 -19.45 7.43 10.42
CA THR A 48 -19.14 6.23 11.19
C THR A 48 -19.86 4.99 10.69
N ARG A 49 -21.00 5.17 10.00
CA ARG A 49 -21.78 4.09 9.40
C ARG A 49 -21.33 3.83 7.97
N ASP A 50 -21.60 2.61 7.52
CA ASP A 50 -21.31 2.20 6.16
C ASP A 50 -22.19 2.98 5.15
N PRO A 51 -21.63 3.46 4.02
CA PRO A 51 -22.40 4.18 3.00
C PRO A 51 -23.61 3.41 2.46
N SER A 52 -23.52 2.10 2.31
CA SER A 52 -24.66 1.29 1.83
C SER A 52 -25.80 1.22 2.84
N ALA A 53 -25.48 1.28 4.13
CA ALA A 53 -26.47 1.34 5.21
C ALA A 53 -27.10 2.73 5.37
N ILE A 54 -26.36 3.80 5.07
CA ILE A 54 -26.89 5.18 5.07
C ILE A 54 -27.79 5.41 3.85
N MET A 55 -27.33 5.00 2.67
CA MET A 55 -28.03 5.20 1.40
C MET A 55 -29.10 4.15 1.10
N GLU A 56 -29.24 3.14 1.96
CA GLU A 56 -30.16 2.00 1.78
C GLU A 56 -30.00 1.27 0.44
N ILE A 57 -28.77 1.23 -0.09
CA ILE A 57 -28.44 0.57 -1.36
C ILE A 57 -27.84 -0.83 -1.13
N PRO A 58 -27.87 -1.72 -2.14
CA PRO A 58 -27.28 -3.04 -1.99
C PRO A 58 -25.76 -2.97 -1.68
N PRO A 59 -25.24 -3.83 -0.79
CA PRO A 59 -23.84 -3.75 -0.32
C PRO A 59 -22.79 -4.13 -1.39
N TYR A 60 -23.23 -4.65 -2.54
CA TYR A 60 -22.34 -4.99 -3.66
C TYR A 60 -22.13 -3.84 -4.64
N ILE A 61 -22.79 -2.69 -4.44
CA ILE A 61 -22.54 -1.51 -5.27
C ILE A 61 -21.08 -1.06 -5.07
N GLY A 62 -20.37 -0.85 -6.18
CA GLY A 62 -18.96 -0.49 -6.17
C GLY A 62 -17.98 -1.66 -5.91
N ILE A 63 -18.43 -2.92 -6.00
CA ILE A 63 -17.58 -4.09 -5.69
C ILE A 63 -16.25 -4.12 -6.44
N PHE A 64 -16.21 -3.72 -7.72
CA PHE A 64 -14.97 -3.66 -8.51
C PHE A 64 -13.97 -2.65 -7.94
N SER A 65 -14.44 -1.43 -7.66
CA SER A 65 -13.63 -0.39 -7.02
C SER A 65 -13.14 -0.83 -5.63
N ASN A 66 -14.03 -1.40 -4.80
CA ASN A 66 -13.69 -1.90 -3.47
C ASN A 66 -12.62 -2.99 -3.50
N ILE A 67 -12.69 -3.93 -4.47
CA ILE A 67 -11.64 -4.94 -4.65
C ILE A 67 -10.30 -4.29 -5.05
N GLY A 68 -10.33 -3.29 -5.94
CA GLY A 68 -9.15 -2.51 -6.30
C GLY A 68 -8.50 -1.83 -5.09
N ILE A 69 -9.30 -1.16 -4.27
CA ILE A 69 -8.89 -0.52 -3.00
C ILE A 69 -8.22 -1.54 -2.07
N LEU A 70 -8.79 -2.73 -1.88
CA LEU A 70 -8.21 -3.78 -1.04
C LEU A 70 -6.83 -4.21 -1.57
N PHE A 71 -6.68 -4.36 -2.88
CA PHE A 71 -5.38 -4.66 -3.49
C PHE A 71 -4.38 -3.52 -3.32
N TRP A 72 -4.79 -2.27 -3.48
CA TRP A 72 -3.93 -1.12 -3.23
C TRP A 72 -3.44 -1.06 -1.78
N CYS A 73 -4.33 -1.33 -0.81
CA CYS A 73 -4.00 -1.40 0.60
C CYS A 73 -3.01 -2.53 0.90
N ALA A 74 -3.26 -3.72 0.35
CA ALA A 74 -2.36 -4.87 0.49
C ALA A 74 -0.97 -4.56 -0.09
N CYS A 75 -0.90 -4.02 -1.31
CA CYS A 75 0.37 -3.68 -1.97
C CYS A 75 1.16 -2.61 -1.21
N THR A 76 0.48 -1.57 -0.72
CA THR A 76 1.09 -0.52 0.11
C THR A 76 1.72 -1.13 1.35
N THR A 77 0.98 -2.00 2.05
CA THR A 77 1.44 -2.70 3.25
C THR A 77 2.63 -3.62 2.94
N ILE A 78 2.54 -4.43 1.89
CA ILE A 78 3.63 -5.33 1.46
C ILE A 78 4.92 -4.55 1.19
N CYS A 79 4.84 -3.45 0.44
CA CYS A 79 5.98 -2.61 0.10
C CYS A 79 6.63 -2.00 1.35
N LEU A 80 5.85 -1.35 2.20
CA LEU A 80 6.37 -0.67 3.40
C LEU A 80 6.91 -1.66 4.43
N PHE A 81 6.19 -2.76 4.67
CA PHE A 81 6.63 -3.81 5.59
C PHE A 81 7.94 -4.45 5.13
N THR A 82 8.03 -4.80 3.83
CA THR A 82 9.26 -5.38 3.28
C THR A 82 10.42 -4.38 3.36
N CYS A 83 10.18 -3.10 3.06
CA CYS A 83 11.17 -2.04 3.25
C CYS A 83 11.74 -2.01 4.68
N LEU A 84 10.88 -2.11 5.71
CA LEU A 84 11.32 -2.15 7.11
C LEU A 84 12.20 -3.37 7.40
N LEU A 85 11.85 -4.54 6.87
CA LEU A 85 12.65 -5.76 7.02
C LEU A 85 14.02 -5.64 6.34
N LEU A 86 14.07 -5.15 5.09
CA LEU A 86 15.33 -4.95 4.37
C LEU A 86 16.23 -3.95 5.09
N LYS A 87 15.65 -2.84 5.59
CA LYS A 87 16.35 -1.83 6.38
C LYS A 87 16.94 -2.42 7.66
N LYS A 88 16.15 -3.20 8.41
CA LYS A 88 16.61 -3.85 9.65
C LYS A 88 17.73 -4.87 9.39
N ALA A 89 17.67 -5.59 8.28
CA ALA A 89 18.71 -6.52 7.88
C ALA A 89 20.00 -5.83 7.38
N ASN A 90 19.99 -4.51 7.16
CA ASN A 90 21.06 -3.76 6.48
C ASN A 90 21.47 -4.41 5.15
N ARG A 91 20.48 -4.89 4.38
CA ARG A 91 20.68 -5.53 3.07
C ARG A 91 19.92 -4.77 1.98
N PHE A 92 20.44 -4.85 0.77
CA PHE A 92 19.77 -4.38 -0.45
C PHE A 92 19.28 -2.90 -0.38
N PRO A 93 20.15 -1.93 -0.05
CA PRO A 93 19.72 -0.55 0.21
C PRO A 93 19.00 0.12 -0.97
N GLU A 94 19.34 -0.26 -2.20
CA GLU A 94 18.64 0.21 -3.41
C GLU A 94 17.19 -0.29 -3.47
N TYR A 95 16.93 -1.55 -3.10
CA TYR A 95 15.59 -2.13 -3.05
C TYR A 95 14.79 -1.63 -1.85
N THR A 96 15.44 -1.35 -0.72
CA THR A 96 14.79 -0.69 0.43
C THR A 96 14.21 0.66 0.02
N LYS A 97 15.00 1.50 -0.66
CA LYS A 97 14.52 2.78 -1.19
C LYS A 97 13.41 2.56 -2.22
N PHE A 98 13.60 1.63 -3.16
CA PHE A 98 12.59 1.32 -4.17
C PHE A 98 11.24 0.96 -3.56
N LEU A 99 11.21 0.01 -2.62
CA LEU A 99 9.99 -0.44 -1.94
C LEU A 99 9.36 0.67 -1.09
N PHE A 100 10.16 1.52 -0.45
CA PHE A 100 9.64 2.69 0.25
C PHE A 100 8.85 3.62 -0.68
N TYR A 101 9.47 4.05 -1.79
CA TYR A 101 8.81 4.93 -2.75
C TYR A 101 7.65 4.22 -3.47
N SER A 102 7.73 2.91 -3.68
CA SER A 102 6.65 2.11 -4.26
C SER A 102 5.44 2.05 -3.33
N GLY A 103 5.69 1.88 -2.03
CA GLY A 103 4.66 1.92 -0.99
C GLY A 103 4.01 3.29 -0.88
N LEU A 104 4.79 4.38 -0.93
CA LEU A 104 4.23 5.74 -0.96
C LEU A 104 3.41 6.01 -2.22
N LEU A 105 3.89 5.60 -3.40
CA LEU A 105 3.18 5.75 -4.66
C LEU A 105 1.86 4.95 -4.66
N THR A 106 1.92 3.68 -4.24
CA THR A 106 0.72 2.83 -4.14
C THR A 106 -0.25 3.37 -3.08
N GLY A 107 0.26 3.89 -1.97
CA GLY A 107 -0.56 4.50 -0.92
C GLY A 107 -1.22 5.81 -1.37
N LEU A 108 -0.55 6.59 -2.24
CA LEU A 108 -1.16 7.75 -2.89
C LEU A 108 -2.32 7.32 -3.79
N LEU A 109 -2.13 6.30 -4.63
CA LEU A 109 -3.19 5.75 -5.51
C LEU A 109 -4.34 5.14 -4.69
N LEU A 110 -4.03 4.47 -3.57
CA LEU A 110 -5.04 3.98 -2.63
C LEU A 110 -5.93 5.12 -2.12
N LEU A 111 -5.32 6.18 -1.60
CA LEU A 111 -6.07 7.31 -1.03
C LEU A 111 -6.87 8.04 -2.10
N ASP A 112 -6.29 8.15 -3.30
CA ASP A 112 -6.96 8.72 -4.47
C ASP A 112 -8.23 7.95 -4.84
N ASP A 113 -8.13 6.64 -5.08
CA ASP A 113 -9.30 5.81 -5.43
C ASP A 113 -10.30 5.70 -4.26
N PHE A 114 -9.82 5.64 -3.00
CA PHE A 114 -10.69 5.47 -1.82
C PHE A 114 -11.53 6.71 -1.53
N PHE A 115 -10.96 7.90 -1.70
CA PHE A 115 -11.66 9.16 -1.44
C PHE A 115 -12.12 9.86 -2.72
N LEU A 116 -11.98 9.22 -3.89
CA LEU A 116 -12.31 9.80 -5.19
C LEU A 116 -11.63 11.16 -5.39
N LEU A 117 -10.33 11.24 -5.09
CA LEU A 117 -9.65 12.54 -5.07
C LEU A 117 -9.56 13.15 -6.47
N HIS A 118 -9.15 12.38 -7.49
CA HIS A 118 -9.01 12.88 -8.85
C HIS A 118 -10.33 13.13 -9.58
N GLU A 119 -11.39 12.43 -9.19
CA GLU A 119 -12.70 12.49 -9.85
C GLU A 119 -13.61 13.55 -9.20
N THR A 120 -13.71 13.54 -7.86
CA THR A 120 -14.69 14.37 -7.14
C THR A 120 -14.01 15.42 -6.27
N VAL A 121 -13.12 15.02 -5.34
CA VAL A 121 -12.66 15.95 -4.29
C VAL A 121 -11.84 17.11 -4.87
N LEU A 122 -10.86 16.82 -5.73
CA LEU A 122 -10.00 17.85 -6.31
C LEU A 122 -10.74 18.69 -7.37
N PRO A 123 -11.54 18.10 -8.29
CA PRO A 123 -12.27 18.89 -9.27
C PRO A 123 -13.39 19.74 -8.66
N GLU A 124 -14.22 19.18 -7.77
CA GLU A 124 -15.42 19.85 -7.30
C GLU A 124 -15.15 20.78 -6.11
N TYR A 125 -14.29 20.37 -5.17
CA TYR A 125 -14.06 21.15 -3.94
C TYR A 125 -12.81 22.03 -4.01
N MET A 126 -11.81 21.65 -4.80
CA MET A 126 -10.55 22.41 -4.95
C MET A 126 -10.42 23.10 -6.31
N PHE A 127 -11.39 22.92 -7.21
CA PHE A 127 -11.42 23.50 -8.56
C PHE A 127 -10.17 23.16 -9.41
N ILE A 128 -9.55 22.00 -9.13
CA ILE A 128 -8.42 21.48 -9.90
C ILE A 128 -8.98 20.50 -10.92
N SER A 129 -9.04 20.92 -12.20
CA SER A 129 -9.52 20.06 -13.28
C SER A 129 -8.83 18.70 -13.28
N GLU A 130 -9.61 17.63 -13.44
CA GLU A 130 -9.17 16.23 -13.51
C GLU A 130 -7.93 16.03 -14.42
N ARG A 131 -7.93 16.64 -15.61
CA ARG A 131 -6.77 16.61 -16.53
C ARG A 131 -5.46 17.04 -15.89
N LYS A 132 -5.49 18.03 -14.98
CA LYS A 132 -4.30 18.47 -14.24
C LYS A 132 -3.89 17.44 -13.19
N VAL A 133 -4.86 16.81 -12.52
CA VAL A 133 -4.59 15.73 -11.56
C VAL A 133 -3.91 14.56 -12.25
N TYR A 134 -4.45 14.11 -13.39
CA TYR A 134 -3.82 13.10 -14.23
C TYR A 134 -2.42 13.50 -14.72
N ALA A 135 -2.21 14.75 -15.14
CA ALA A 135 -0.89 15.22 -15.50
C ALA A 135 0.11 15.13 -14.32
N VAL A 136 -0.32 15.48 -13.11
CA VAL A 136 0.50 15.36 -11.89
C VAL A 136 0.83 13.89 -11.60
N TYR A 137 -0.15 12.98 -11.64
CA TYR A 137 0.11 11.56 -11.43
C TYR A 137 1.01 10.96 -12.50
N LEU A 138 0.85 11.36 -13.76
CA LEU A 138 1.74 10.95 -14.84
C LEU A 138 3.18 11.44 -14.58
N MET A 139 3.36 12.69 -14.15
CA MET A 139 4.69 13.21 -13.80
C MET A 139 5.33 12.47 -12.63
N ILE A 140 4.55 12.15 -11.58
CA ILE A 140 5.01 11.35 -10.43
C ILE A 140 5.43 9.95 -10.90
N GLY A 141 4.58 9.30 -11.70
CA GLY A 141 4.84 7.99 -12.29
C GLY A 141 6.11 7.98 -13.14
N LEU A 142 6.25 8.91 -14.08
CA LEU A 142 7.43 9.03 -14.94
C LEU A 142 8.70 9.28 -14.11
N THR A 143 8.63 10.16 -13.11
CA THR A 143 9.75 10.42 -12.19
C THR A 143 10.16 9.16 -11.45
N PHE A 144 9.18 8.38 -10.97
CA PHE A 144 9.41 7.09 -10.33
C PHE A 144 10.10 6.09 -11.28
N LEU A 145 9.61 5.95 -12.51
CA LEU A 145 10.17 5.06 -13.53
C LEU A 145 11.62 5.44 -13.87
N VAL A 146 11.89 6.72 -14.12
CA VAL A 146 13.24 7.21 -14.45
C VAL A 146 14.20 6.96 -13.29
N LYS A 147 13.77 7.28 -12.06
CA LYS A 147 14.58 7.11 -10.84
C LYS A 147 14.95 5.65 -10.59
N PHE A 148 14.03 4.72 -10.85
CA PHE A 148 14.20 3.30 -10.52
C PHE A 148 14.38 2.38 -11.74
N ARG A 149 14.63 2.95 -12.92
CA ARG A 149 14.81 2.20 -14.19
C ARG A 149 15.77 1.02 -14.09
N LYS A 150 16.88 1.18 -13.36
CA LYS A 150 17.91 0.14 -13.21
C LYS A 150 17.42 -1.03 -12.36
N ILE A 151 16.53 -0.79 -11.39
CA ILE A 151 15.94 -1.83 -10.55
C ILE A 151 14.88 -2.55 -11.37
N LEU A 152 13.99 -1.79 -12.03
CA LEU A 152 12.95 -2.35 -12.90
C LEU A 152 13.54 -3.28 -13.96
N GLN A 153 14.63 -2.90 -14.62
CA GLN A 153 15.31 -3.75 -15.62
C GLN A 153 15.91 -5.05 -15.05
N LYS A 154 16.18 -5.12 -13.74
CA LYS A 154 16.78 -6.28 -13.07
C LYS A 154 15.74 -7.20 -12.41
N THR A 155 14.48 -6.80 -12.40
CA THR A 155 13.37 -7.53 -11.79
C THR A 155 12.43 -8.06 -12.89
N GLU A 156 11.30 -8.65 -12.49
CA GLU A 156 10.28 -9.19 -13.39
C GLU A 156 9.50 -8.08 -14.11
N TYR A 157 10.20 -7.25 -14.89
CA TYR A 157 9.68 -6.03 -15.51
C TYR A 157 8.50 -6.26 -16.46
N VAL A 158 8.37 -7.46 -17.03
CA VAL A 158 7.24 -7.82 -17.90
C VAL A 158 5.92 -7.74 -17.15
N ILE A 159 5.88 -8.19 -15.89
CA ILE A 159 4.67 -8.13 -15.04
C ILE A 159 4.34 -6.66 -14.74
N PHE A 160 5.35 -5.87 -14.40
CA PHE A 160 5.18 -4.44 -14.16
C PHE A 160 4.74 -3.68 -15.43
N ALA A 161 5.32 -4.00 -16.58
CA ALA A 161 4.95 -3.41 -17.87
C ALA A 161 3.49 -3.73 -18.23
N ASN A 162 3.03 -4.97 -17.98
CA ASN A 162 1.62 -5.32 -18.13
C ASN A 162 0.72 -4.44 -17.26
N ALA A 163 1.09 -4.19 -16.00
CA ALA A 163 0.32 -3.29 -15.14
C ALA A 163 0.16 -1.90 -15.78
N ILE A 164 1.26 -1.31 -16.26
CA ILE A 164 1.25 0.01 -16.93
C ILE A 164 0.42 -0.02 -18.22
N ILE A 165 0.54 -1.07 -19.03
CA ILE A 165 -0.22 -1.20 -20.28
C ILE A 165 -1.72 -1.23 -19.98
N PHE A 166 -2.16 -2.02 -18.99
CA PHE A 166 -3.58 -2.10 -18.64
C PHE A 166 -4.12 -0.80 -18.01
N PHE A 167 -3.32 -0.06 -17.24
CA PHE A 167 -3.70 1.28 -16.81
C PHE A 167 -3.83 2.26 -17.98
N ALA A 168 -2.91 2.20 -18.95
CA ALA A 168 -3.03 3.03 -20.15
C ALA A 168 -4.28 2.65 -20.97
N LEU A 169 -4.59 1.36 -21.10
CA LEU A 169 -5.81 0.90 -21.79
C LEU A 169 -7.08 1.37 -21.08
N SER A 170 -7.11 1.38 -19.74
CA SER A 170 -8.20 1.93 -18.93
C SER A 170 -8.45 3.41 -19.26
N ILE A 171 -7.41 4.24 -19.22
CA ILE A 171 -7.53 5.68 -19.51
C ILE A 171 -7.95 5.94 -20.97
N ILE A 172 -7.43 5.13 -21.90
CA ILE A 172 -7.76 5.25 -23.32
C ILE A 172 -9.22 4.85 -23.57
N SER A 173 -9.74 3.84 -22.86
CA SER A 173 -11.12 3.40 -23.07
C SER A 173 -12.13 4.49 -22.77
N ASP A 174 -11.90 5.31 -21.74
CA ASP A 174 -12.74 6.47 -21.43
C ASP A 174 -12.72 7.55 -22.49
N THR A 175 -11.58 7.71 -23.17
CA THR A 175 -11.39 8.83 -24.10
C THR A 175 -11.91 8.52 -25.51
N ILE A 176 -11.84 7.25 -25.95
CA ILE A 176 -12.09 6.88 -27.36
C ILE A 176 -13.46 6.25 -27.56
N TRP A 177 -14.04 5.63 -26.54
CA TRP A 177 -15.24 4.80 -26.70
C TRP A 177 -16.34 5.17 -25.71
N GLU A 178 -17.02 6.29 -25.94
CA GLU A 178 -18.25 6.66 -25.20
C GLU A 178 -19.33 5.55 -25.25
N GLU A 179 -19.26 4.63 -26.22
CA GLU A 179 -20.20 3.50 -26.37
C GLU A 179 -19.76 2.20 -25.66
N ILE A 180 -18.51 2.09 -25.21
CA ILE A 180 -18.08 0.90 -24.45
C ILE A 180 -18.53 1.07 -23.00
N SER A 181 -19.16 0.04 -22.45
CA SER A 181 -19.57 0.02 -21.04
C SER A 181 -18.37 0.31 -20.13
N ASN A 182 -18.56 1.20 -19.14
CA ASN A 182 -17.63 1.48 -18.04
C ASN A 182 -17.07 0.19 -17.38
N ALA A 183 -17.78 -0.93 -17.49
CA ALA A 183 -17.30 -2.23 -17.05
C ALA A 183 -15.97 -2.67 -17.71
N VAL A 184 -15.70 -2.29 -18.95
CA VAL A 184 -14.46 -2.64 -19.66
C VAL A 184 -13.29 -1.83 -19.11
N GLU A 185 -13.50 -0.54 -18.90
CA GLU A 185 -12.53 0.35 -18.26
C GLU A 185 -12.16 -0.16 -16.87
N ASP A 186 -13.16 -0.41 -16.01
CA ASP A 186 -12.98 -1.01 -14.68
C ASP A 186 -12.25 -2.35 -14.71
N THR A 187 -12.51 -3.18 -15.73
CA THR A 187 -11.82 -4.46 -15.91
C THR A 187 -10.35 -4.25 -16.23
N PHE A 188 -10.02 -3.34 -17.14
CA PHE A 188 -8.63 -3.01 -17.45
C PHE A 188 -7.91 -2.41 -16.25
N LYS A 189 -8.54 -1.48 -15.53
CA LYS A 189 -8.02 -0.92 -14.28
C LYS A 189 -7.68 -2.05 -13.31
N LEU A 190 -8.62 -2.96 -13.05
CA LEU A 190 -8.43 -4.05 -12.10
C LEU A 190 -7.31 -5.01 -12.52
N ILE A 191 -7.21 -5.37 -13.81
CA ILE A 191 -6.09 -6.19 -14.32
C ILE A 191 -4.75 -5.47 -14.10
N GLY A 192 -4.72 -4.15 -14.30
CA GLY A 192 -3.57 -3.30 -13.99
C GLY A 192 -3.16 -3.39 -12.52
N ILE A 193 -4.13 -3.21 -11.62
CA ILE A 193 -3.93 -3.30 -10.16
C ILE A 193 -3.39 -4.68 -9.77
N VAL A 194 -4.00 -5.76 -10.25
CA VAL A 194 -3.59 -7.13 -9.90
C VAL A 194 -2.16 -7.41 -10.37
N ASN A 195 -1.77 -6.98 -11.57
CA ASN A 195 -0.39 -7.12 -12.04
C ASN A 195 0.59 -6.27 -11.22
N TRP A 196 0.20 -5.06 -10.85
CA TRP A 196 1.00 -4.18 -9.97
C TRP A 196 1.28 -4.85 -8.62
N VAL A 197 0.24 -5.34 -7.95
CA VAL A 197 0.36 -6.07 -6.67
C VAL A 197 1.21 -7.33 -6.85
N THR A 198 0.97 -8.10 -7.91
CA THR A 198 1.73 -9.32 -8.20
C THR A 198 3.22 -9.04 -8.33
N TYR A 199 3.60 -7.98 -9.06
CA TYR A 199 4.99 -7.59 -9.21
C TYR A 199 5.64 -7.27 -7.85
N PHE A 200 5.01 -6.44 -7.02
CA PHE A 200 5.58 -6.05 -5.73
C PHE A 200 5.59 -7.20 -4.72
N PHE A 201 4.54 -8.03 -4.71
CA PHE A 201 4.49 -9.22 -3.87
C PHE A 201 5.64 -10.19 -4.20
N ARG A 202 5.84 -10.50 -5.49
CA ARG A 202 6.91 -11.40 -5.94
C ARG A 202 8.29 -10.83 -5.65
N LEU A 203 8.50 -9.54 -5.91
CA LEU A 203 9.76 -8.88 -5.57
C LEU A 203 10.05 -8.97 -4.06
N SER A 204 9.05 -8.69 -3.23
CA SER A 204 9.17 -8.76 -1.78
C SER A 204 9.51 -10.17 -1.30
N LEU A 205 8.82 -11.21 -1.80
CA LEU A 205 9.13 -12.60 -1.51
C LEU A 205 10.57 -12.98 -1.88
N LEU A 206 11.03 -12.61 -3.08
CA LEU A 206 12.39 -12.90 -3.53
C LEU A 206 13.45 -12.27 -2.61
N LYS A 207 13.24 -11.03 -2.18
CA LYS A 207 14.20 -10.34 -1.29
C LYS A 207 14.15 -10.84 0.15
N MET A 208 12.96 -11.17 0.66
CA MET A 208 12.81 -11.79 1.97
C MET A 208 13.48 -13.15 2.04
N ASN A 209 13.25 -14.03 1.06
CA ASN A 209 13.89 -15.35 1.01
C ASN A 209 15.42 -15.24 0.98
N SER A 210 15.96 -14.26 0.25
CA SER A 210 17.40 -14.01 0.25
C SER A 210 17.94 -13.58 1.63
N ILE A 211 17.16 -12.89 2.46
CA ILE A 211 17.57 -12.57 3.83
C ILE A 211 17.61 -13.84 4.69
N PHE A 212 16.54 -14.64 4.64
CA PHE A 212 16.41 -15.84 5.46
C PHE A 212 17.49 -16.87 5.15
N ASN A 213 17.76 -17.14 3.87
CA ASN A 213 18.79 -18.09 3.45
C ASN A 213 20.20 -17.65 3.89
N VAL A 214 20.49 -16.35 3.92
CA VAL A 214 21.79 -15.86 4.39
C VAL A 214 21.89 -15.96 5.91
N SER A 215 20.79 -15.75 6.64
CA SER A 215 20.79 -15.89 8.10
C SER A 215 21.00 -17.34 8.56
N SER A 216 20.42 -18.33 7.87
CA SER A 216 20.63 -19.75 8.19
C SER A 216 22.07 -20.18 7.98
N VAL A 217 22.68 -19.81 6.85
CA VAL A 217 24.08 -20.13 6.54
C VAL A 217 25.05 -19.53 7.57
N LYS A 218 24.81 -18.30 8.02
CA LYS A 218 25.63 -17.68 9.08
C LYS A 218 25.52 -18.41 10.42
N LEU A 219 24.32 -18.89 10.75
CA LEU A 219 24.08 -19.64 11.99
C LEU A 219 24.80 -20.99 11.95
N GLU A 220 24.69 -21.72 10.84
CA GLU A 220 25.40 -23.00 10.64
C GLU A 220 26.91 -22.83 10.73
N ALA A 221 27.47 -21.80 10.08
CA ALA A 221 28.91 -21.50 10.17
C ALA A 221 29.35 -21.20 11.62
N ALA A 222 28.57 -20.41 12.37
CA ALA A 222 28.87 -20.06 13.76
C ALA A 222 28.83 -21.29 14.69
N LEU A 223 27.86 -22.18 14.51
CA LEU A 223 27.77 -23.43 15.28
C LEU A 223 28.97 -24.34 14.99
N THR A 224 29.33 -24.49 13.72
CA THR A 224 30.48 -25.31 13.30
C THR A 224 31.81 -24.79 13.86
N THR A 225 32.02 -23.46 13.91
CA THR A 225 33.24 -22.87 14.50
C THR A 225 33.32 -23.06 16.01
N THR A 226 32.17 -23.09 16.70
CA THR A 226 32.13 -23.24 18.17
C THR A 226 32.49 -24.66 18.60
N ASP A 227 32.05 -25.67 17.85
CA ASP A 227 32.42 -27.08 18.09
C ASP A 227 33.91 -27.37 17.85
N ILE A 228 34.56 -26.64 16.94
CA ILE A 228 36.00 -26.78 16.68
C ILE A 228 36.84 -26.18 17.81
N THR A 229 36.37 -25.11 18.45
CA THR A 229 37.09 -24.45 19.57
C THR A 229 36.92 -25.15 20.93
N LEU A 230 35.97 -26.08 21.04
CA LEU A 230 35.68 -26.85 22.27
C LEU A 230 36.32 -28.25 22.27
N ARG A 231 37.17 -28.57 21.28
CA ARG A 231 38.00 -29.78 21.22
C ARG A 231 39.47 -29.40 21.31
#